data_AF-A0A1Q8YAF8-F1
#
_entry.id   AF-A0A1Q8YAF8-F1
#
_cell.length_a   1.000
_cell.length_b   1.000
_cell.length_c   1.000
_cell.angle_alpha   90.00
_cell.angle_beta   90.00
_cell.angle_gamma   90.00
#
_symmetry.space_group_name_H-M   'P 1'
#
loop_
_entity.id
_entity.type
_entity.pdbx_description
1 polymer ?
#
loop_
_entity_poly.entity_id
_entity_poly.type
_entity_poly.pdbx_seq_one_letter_code
_entity_poly.pdbx_strand_id
1 'polypeptide(L)'
;MHRRSTLKALIAAMALAGLAAIPAHAADTIKVGVLHSLSGAMAISETVLKDTVLMAIDKINAKGGVLGKKLEPVVVDPVANWPPEFDS
;
A
#
# COMPACT_ATOMS: atom_id res chain seq x y z
N MET A 1 -30.24 32.28 33.23
CA MET A 1 -29.57 32.28 31.90
C MET A 1 -28.56 31.13 31.70
N HIS A 2 -28.35 30.23 32.68
CA HIS A 2 -27.32 29.16 32.60
C HIS A 2 -27.72 27.89 31.82
N ARG A 3 -29.02 27.57 31.71
CA ARG A 3 -29.51 26.37 30.99
C ARG A 3 -29.18 26.33 29.50
N ARG A 4 -29.03 27.50 28.87
CA ARG A 4 -28.70 27.63 27.44
C ARG A 4 -27.18 27.53 27.18
N SER A 5 -26.38 27.80 28.21
CA SER A 5 -24.91 27.68 28.16
C SER A 5 -24.47 26.23 28.35
N THR A 6 -25.14 25.48 29.25
CA THR A 6 -24.87 24.06 29.47
C THR A 6 -25.21 23.21 28.23
N LEU A 7 -26.29 23.54 27.52
CA LEU A 7 -26.67 22.85 26.29
C LEU A 7 -25.65 23.06 25.15
N LYS A 8 -25.12 24.28 25.02
CA LYS A 8 -24.07 24.60 24.04
C LYS A 8 -22.74 23.91 24.36
N ALA A 9 -22.39 23.82 25.64
CA ALA A 9 -21.18 23.13 26.09
C ALA A 9 -21.24 21.62 25.81
N LEU A 10 -22.41 20.99 25.99
CA LEU A 10 -22.63 19.58 25.66
C LEU A 10 -22.46 19.28 24.17
N ILE A 11 -23.00 20.14 23.30
CA ILE A 11 -22.85 20.00 21.84
C ILE A 11 -21.39 20.18 21.41
N ALA A 12 -20.68 21.16 21.99
CA ALA A 12 -19.27 21.38 21.72
C ALA A 12 -18.39 20.20 22.17
N ALA A 13 -18.70 19.57 23.31
CA ALA A 13 -17.98 18.40 23.80
C ALA A 13 -18.19 17.17 22.90
N MET A 14 -19.41 16.95 22.39
CA MET A 14 -19.67 15.88 21.41
C MET A 14 -18.95 16.11 20.08
N ALA A 15 -18.88 17.35 19.61
CA ALA A 15 -18.16 17.69 18.38
C ALA A 15 -16.65 17.44 18.51
N LEU A 16 -16.07 17.73 19.68
CA LEU A 16 -14.64 17.53 19.93
C LEU A 16 -14.28 16.04 20.12
N ALA A 17 -15.18 15.24 20.71
CA ALA A 17 -15.00 13.79 20.83
C ALA A 17 -15.05 13.07 19.46
N GLY A 18 -15.81 13.60 18.49
CA GLY A 18 -15.87 13.04 17.14
C GLY A 18 -14.58 13.19 16.33
N LEU A 19 -13.74 14.17 16.65
CA LEU A 19 -12.48 14.42 15.93
C LEU A 19 -11.35 13.46 16.32
N ALA A 20 -11.43 12.80 17.47
CA ALA A 20 -10.42 11.87 17.96
C ALA A 20 -10.54 10.45 17.35
N ALA A 21 -11.62 10.19 16.60
CA ALA A 21 -11.96 8.87 16.06
C ALA A 21 -11.79 8.78 14.54
N ILE A 22 -10.92 9.57 13.92
CA ILE A 22 -10.60 9.41 12.50
C ILE A 22 -9.76 8.12 12.38
N PRO A 23 -10.27 7.04 11.78
CA PRO A 23 -9.45 5.85 11.55
C PRO A 23 -8.35 6.23 10.57
N ALA A 24 -7.10 6.02 10.97
CA ALA A 24 -5.97 6.11 10.06
C ALA A 24 -6.13 5.04 8.98
N HIS A 25 -6.42 5.46 7.75
CA HIS A 25 -6.49 4.56 6.60
C HIS A 25 -5.04 4.20 6.22
N ALA A 26 -4.53 3.11 6.78
CA ALA A 26 -3.23 2.57 6.38
C ALA A 26 -3.40 1.84 5.03
N ALA A 27 -2.48 2.06 4.08
CA ALA A 27 -2.54 1.42 2.77
C ALA A 27 -2.74 -0.11 2.87
N ASP A 28 -3.73 -0.63 2.15
CA ASP A 28 -4.18 -2.03 2.26
C ASP A 28 -3.15 -3.04 1.74
N THR A 29 -2.29 -2.61 0.81
CA THR A 29 -1.27 -3.43 0.17
C THR A 29 0.10 -2.76 0.17
N ILE A 30 1.15 -3.59 0.14
CA ILE A 30 2.54 -3.15 -0.05
C ILE A 30 2.91 -3.46 -1.50
N LYS A 31 3.17 -2.43 -2.30
CA LYS A 31 3.60 -2.59 -3.69
C LYS A 31 5.06 -3.02 -3.75
N VAL A 32 5.36 -4.04 -4.56
CA VAL A 32 6.70 -4.61 -4.73
C VAL A 32 7.08 -4.53 -6.21
N GLY A 33 8.01 -3.65 -6.55
CA GLY A 33 8.54 -3.54 -7.91
C GLY A 33 9.39 -4.75 -8.30
N VAL A 34 9.07 -5.40 -9.42
CA VAL A 34 9.85 -6.50 -10.01
C VAL A 34 10.46 -6.00 -11.30
N LEU A 35 11.72 -5.55 -11.22
CA LEU A 35 12.47 -4.91 -12.29
C LEU A 35 13.43 -5.92 -12.94
N HIS A 36 12.95 -6.67 -13.93
CA HIS A 36 13.79 -7.57 -14.74
C HIS A 36 13.84 -7.09 -16.19
N SER A 37 14.95 -7.32 -16.87
CA SER A 37 15.13 -7.05 -18.29
C SER A 37 14.46 -8.17 -19.10
N LEU A 38 13.14 -8.04 -19.27
CA LEU A 38 12.32 -9.02 -19.99
C LEU A 38 12.63 -9.09 -21.51
N SER A 39 13.56 -8.26 -22.03
CA SER A 39 13.96 -8.20 -23.44
C SER A 39 15.46 -8.49 -23.67
N GLY A 40 15.78 -9.36 -24.64
CA GLY A 40 17.15 -9.67 -25.09
C GLY A 40 17.43 -11.17 -25.21
N ALA A 41 18.60 -11.57 -25.73
CA ALA A 41 18.99 -12.97 -25.92
C ALA A 41 19.14 -13.80 -24.61
N MET A 42 18.98 -13.16 -23.44
CA MET A 42 18.96 -13.78 -22.11
C MET A 42 17.55 -13.87 -21.46
N ALA A 43 16.48 -13.48 -22.17
CA ALA A 43 15.11 -13.40 -21.64
C ALA A 43 14.53 -14.72 -21.07
N ILE A 44 15.07 -15.88 -21.47
CA ILE A 44 14.64 -17.19 -20.95
C ILE A 44 15.05 -17.37 -19.49
N SER A 45 16.24 -16.89 -19.10
CA SER A 45 16.73 -17.00 -17.70
C SER A 45 15.98 -16.06 -16.76
N GLU A 46 15.58 -14.88 -17.24
CA GLU A 46 14.93 -13.86 -16.42
C GLU A 46 13.43 -14.09 -16.24
N THR A 47 12.78 -14.82 -17.15
CA THR A 47 11.39 -15.25 -17.00
C THR A 47 11.22 -16.19 -15.82
N VAL A 48 12.13 -17.17 -15.67
CA VAL A 48 12.15 -18.08 -14.50
C VAL A 48 12.35 -17.30 -13.20
N LEU A 49 13.18 -16.26 -13.23
CA LEU A 49 13.42 -15.43 -12.05
C LEU A 49 12.17 -14.62 -11.69
N LYS A 50 11.50 -14.00 -12.67
CA LYS A 50 10.22 -13.29 -12.47
C LYS A 50 9.18 -14.24 -11.88
N ASP A 51 9.02 -15.42 -12.45
CA ASP A 51 8.02 -16.40 -12.00
C ASP A 51 8.32 -16.90 -10.59
N THR A 52 9.60 -17.04 -10.23
CA THR A 52 10.03 -17.37 -8.87
C THR A 52 9.68 -16.25 -7.87
N VAL A 53 9.85 -14.98 -8.26
CA VAL A 53 9.47 -13.82 -7.43
C VAL A 53 7.97 -13.78 -7.22
N LEU A 54 7.16 -13.98 -8.27
CA LEU A 54 5.70 -14.04 -8.15
C LEU A 54 5.25 -15.20 -7.26
N MET A 55 5.85 -16.39 -7.42
CA MET A 55 5.58 -17.54 -6.55
C MET A 55 5.92 -17.26 -5.08
N ALA A 56 7.02 -16.55 -4.83
CA ALA A 56 7.42 -16.18 -3.47
C ALA A 56 6.41 -15.20 -2.85
N ILE A 57 5.97 -14.20 -3.61
CA ILE A 57 4.93 -13.25 -3.20
C ILE A 57 3.62 -13.95 -2.86
N ASP A 58 3.18 -14.90 -3.68
CA ASP A 58 1.97 -15.69 -3.43
C ASP A 58 2.08 -16.49 -2.12
N LYS A 59 3.23 -17.13 -1.89
CA LYS A 59 3.49 -17.88 -0.64
C LYS A 59 3.49 -16.98 0.59
N ILE A 60 4.06 -15.78 0.50
CA ILE A 60 4.06 -14.79 1.58
C ILE A 60 2.62 -14.32 1.85
N ASN A 61 1.87 -14.01 0.81
CA ASN A 61 0.47 -13.61 0.92
C ASN A 61 -0.40 -14.71 1.53
N ALA A 62 -0.20 -15.97 1.14
CA ALA A 62 -0.90 -17.12 1.73
C ALA A 62 -0.64 -17.28 3.23
N LYS A 63 0.52 -16.82 3.73
CA LYS A 63 0.90 -16.83 5.15
C LYS A 63 0.47 -15.59 5.94
N GLY A 64 -0.37 -14.74 5.35
CA GLY A 64 -0.86 -13.52 6.01
C GLY A 64 -0.14 -12.24 5.60
N GLY A 65 0.76 -12.31 4.61
CA GLY A 65 1.48 -11.14 4.11
C GLY A 65 2.57 -10.66 5.08
N VAL A 66 2.95 -9.40 4.95
CA VAL A 66 3.98 -8.76 5.79
C VAL A 66 3.31 -7.75 6.70
N LEU A 67 3.46 -7.91 8.01
CA LEU A 67 2.81 -7.06 9.02
C LEU A 67 1.27 -6.97 8.83
N GLY A 68 0.66 -8.07 8.37
CA GLY A 68 -0.78 -8.14 8.08
C GLY A 68 -1.21 -7.51 6.75
N LYS A 69 -0.27 -7.03 5.93
CA LYS A 69 -0.55 -6.41 4.62
C LYS A 69 -0.18 -7.36 3.48
N LYS A 70 -1.02 -7.40 2.44
CA LYS A 70 -0.73 -8.20 1.24
C LYS A 70 0.29 -7.49 0.36
N LEU A 71 1.18 -8.26 -0.23
CA LEU A 71 2.12 -7.80 -1.24
C LEU A 71 1.44 -7.76 -2.61
N GLU A 72 1.64 -6.67 -3.35
CA GLU A 72 1.14 -6.46 -4.70
C GLU A 72 2.34 -6.33 -5.66
N PRO A 73 2.61 -7.33 -6.52
CA PRO A 73 3.72 -7.27 -7.44
C PRO A 73 3.45 -6.27 -8.57
N VAL A 74 4.39 -5.37 -8.82
CA VAL A 74 4.38 -4.43 -9.94
C VAL A 74 5.56 -4.77 -10.85
N VAL A 75 5.28 -5.51 -11.93
CA VAL A 75 6.31 -5.91 -12.89
C VAL A 75 6.54 -4.76 -13.87
N VAL A 76 7.77 -4.22 -13.91
CA VAL A 76 8.13 -3.11 -14.81
C VAL A 76 9.36 -3.52 -15.61
N ASP A 77 9.32 -3.30 -16.92
CA ASP A 77 10.48 -3.39 -17.80
C ASP A 77 11.21 -2.02 -17.78
N PRO A 78 12.42 -1.93 -17.20
CA PRO A 78 13.14 -0.67 -17.04
C PRO A 78 13.47 0.03 -18.36
N VAL A 79 13.51 -0.69 -19.48
CA VAL A 79 13.88 -0.10 -20.78
C VAL A 79 12.69 0.61 -21.45
N ALA A 80 11.45 0.32 -21.05
CA ALA A 80 10.27 0.75 -21.80
C ALA A 80 9.31 1.73 -21.09
N ASN A 81 9.21 1.76 -19.74
CA ASN A 81 8.06 2.46 -19.13
C ASN A 81 8.27 3.04 -17.71
N TRP A 82 9.37 3.73 -17.44
CA TRP A 82 9.60 4.37 -16.13
C TRP A 82 9.11 5.83 -16.08
N PRO A 83 8.11 6.20 -15.25
CA PRO A 83 7.74 7.60 -15.03
C PRO A 83 8.69 8.29 -14.03
N PRO A 84 9.03 9.59 -14.21
CA PRO A 84 10.05 10.31 -13.45
C PRO A 84 9.68 10.64 -11.98
N GLU A 85 8.57 10.15 -11.46
CA GLU A 85 7.97 10.60 -10.19
C GLU A 85 8.63 10.02 -8.92
N PHE A 86 9.63 9.16 -9.06
CA PHE A 86 10.32 8.49 -7.94
C PHE A 86 11.64 9.18 -7.51
N ASP A 87 11.99 10.33 -8.08
CA ASP A 87 13.25 11.07 -7.82
C ASP A 87 13.03 12.40 -7.05
N SER A 88 12.05 12.46 -6.15
CA SER A 88 11.82 13.63 -5.27
C SER A 88 11.53 13.24 -3.83
#